data_AF-A0A970NQP2-F1
#
_entry.id   AF-A0A970NQP2-F1
#
_cell.length_a   1.000
_cell.length_b   1.000
_cell.length_c   1.000
_cell.angle_alpha   90.00
_cell.angle_beta   90.00
_cell.angle_gamma   90.00
#
_symmetry.space_group_name_H-M   'P 1'
#
loop_
_entity.id
_entity.type
_entity.pdbx_description
1 polymer ?
#
loop_
_entity_poly.entity_id
_entity_poly.type
_entity_poly.pdbx_seq_one_letter_code
_entity_poly.pdbx_strand_id
1 'polypeptide(L)'
;MIFHYDIKIEGRVQNVGFRFYAQKKAHELEITGYVKNMIDGSVFIEAEGEEINLNQYVNWCHKGPPWATVTDVKVNQSPVMNYRGFLIK
;
A
#
# COMPACT_ATOMS: atom_id res chain seq x y z
N MET A 1 -5.75 9.51 15.76
CA MET A 1 -5.99 10.43 14.62
C MET A 1 -5.79 9.63 13.36
N ILE A 2 -6.67 9.77 12.35
CA ILE A 2 -6.53 9.05 11.08
C ILE A 2 -5.66 9.88 10.14
N PHE A 3 -4.71 9.21 9.50
CA PHE A 3 -3.84 9.74 8.47
C PHE A 3 -4.14 9.06 7.15
N HIS A 4 -3.76 9.71 6.05
CA HIS A 4 -3.86 9.16 4.70
C HIS A 4 -2.49 9.26 4.03
N TYR A 5 -1.99 8.14 3.54
CA TYR A 5 -0.75 8.05 2.77
C TYR A 5 -0.99 7.59 1.33
N ASP A 6 -0.41 8.33 0.39
CA ASP A 6 -0.17 7.92 -0.98
C ASP A 6 1.19 7.23 -1.06
N ILE A 7 1.20 5.95 -1.43
CA ILE A 7 2.40 5.12 -1.47
C ILE A 7 2.64 4.66 -2.91
N LYS A 8 3.75 5.08 -3.51
CA LYS A 8 4.23 4.58 -4.80
C LYS A 8 5.37 3.59 -4.58
N ILE A 9 5.26 2.41 -5.18
CA ILE A 9 6.19 1.30 -5.00
C ILE A 9 6.74 0.89 -6.37
N GLU A 10 8.06 0.88 -6.49
CA GLU A 10 8.77 0.59 -7.74
C GLU A 10 9.62 -0.70 -7.61
N GLY A 11 9.91 -1.34 -8.74
CA GLY A 11 10.68 -2.58 -8.83
C GLY A 11 9.92 -3.72 -9.52
N ARG A 12 10.27 -4.97 -9.20
CA ARG A 12 9.51 -6.16 -9.63
C ARG A 12 8.30 -6.34 -8.70
N VAL A 13 7.25 -5.56 -8.95
CA VAL A 13 6.06 -5.45 -8.07
C VAL A 13 4.76 -5.84 -8.75
N GLN A 14 4.76 -6.10 -10.06
CA GLN A 14 3.60 -6.64 -10.79
C GLN A 14 3.77 -8.12 -11.10
N ASN A 15 2.66 -8.85 -11.26
CA ASN A 15 2.62 -10.30 -11.49
C ASN A 15 3.29 -11.14 -10.38
N VAL A 16 3.42 -10.59 -9.17
CA VAL A 16 4.02 -11.21 -7.97
C VAL A 16 3.03 -11.32 -6.80
N GLY A 17 1.74 -11.10 -7.08
CA GLY A 17 0.68 -11.10 -6.07
C GLY A 17 0.62 -9.85 -5.17
N PHE A 18 1.38 -8.79 -5.48
CA PHE A 18 1.51 -7.61 -4.61
C PHE A 18 0.18 -7.05 -4.14
N ARG A 19 -0.78 -6.82 -5.06
CA ARG A 19 -2.11 -6.29 -4.73
C ARG A 19 -2.87 -7.16 -3.71
N PHE A 20 -2.82 -8.47 -3.88
CA PHE A 20 -3.48 -9.42 -2.97
C PHE A 20 -2.86 -9.38 -1.57
N TYR A 21 -1.53 -9.44 -1.47
CA TYR A 21 -0.86 -9.39 -0.18
C TYR A 21 -0.94 -8.01 0.49
N ALA A 22 -0.98 -6.94 -0.31
CA ALA A 22 -1.17 -5.57 0.17
C ALA A 22 -2.54 -5.41 0.82
N GLN A 23 -3.61 -5.93 0.21
CA GLN A 23 -4.94 -5.96 0.83
C GLN A 23 -4.95 -6.81 2.11
N LYS A 24 -4.37 -8.00 2.07
CA LYS A 24 -4.29 -8.88 3.24
C LYS A 24 -3.59 -8.17 4.41
N LYS A 25 -2.43 -7.55 4.16
CA LYS A 25 -1.68 -6.81 5.17
C LYS A 25 -2.44 -5.58 5.68
N ALA A 26 -3.18 -4.90 4.81
CA ALA A 26 -4.00 -3.75 5.21
C ALA A 26 -5.10 -4.18 6.18
N HIS A 27 -5.79 -5.30 5.90
CA HIS A 27 -6.79 -5.86 6.81
C HIS A 27 -6.19 -6.28 8.17
N GLU A 28 -4.99 -6.88 8.17
CA GLU A 28 -4.28 -7.25 9.41
C GLU A 28 -3.92 -6.04 10.29
N LEU A 29 -3.77 -4.85 9.69
CA LEU A 29 -3.39 -3.60 10.35
C LEU A 29 -4.55 -2.60 10.45
N GLU A 30 -5.79 -3.03 10.18
CA GLU A 30 -6.99 -2.18 10.24
C GLU A 30 -6.89 -0.93 9.33
N ILE A 31 -6.23 -1.06 8.18
CA ILE A 31 -6.05 0.01 7.19
C ILE A 31 -7.13 -0.10 6.11
N THR A 32 -7.68 1.04 5.72
CA THR A 32 -8.62 1.20 4.61
C THR A 32 -7.97 1.91 3.43
N GLY A 33 -8.54 1.82 2.23
CA GLY A 33 -7.96 2.41 1.02
C GLY A 33 -8.08 1.52 -0.21
N TYR A 34 -7.08 1.59 -1.09
CA TYR A 34 -7.00 0.67 -2.22
C TYR A 34 -5.57 0.50 -2.72
N VAL A 35 -5.34 -0.59 -3.45
CA VAL A 35 -4.11 -0.85 -4.20
C VAL A 35 -4.41 -1.03 -5.69
N LYS A 36 -3.58 -0.46 -6.57
CA LYS A 36 -3.69 -0.62 -8.03
C LYS A 36 -2.33 -0.78 -8.71
N ASN A 37 -2.32 -1.47 -9.84
CA ASN A 37 -1.16 -1.45 -10.75
C ASN A 37 -1.19 -0.18 -11.58
N MET A 38 -0.02 0.43 -11.77
CA MET A 38 0.17 1.59 -12.64
C MET A 38 0.71 1.16 -14.00
N ILE A 39 0.44 1.96 -15.02
CA ILE A 39 0.88 1.68 -16.41
C ILE A 39 2.40 1.74 -16.58
N ASP A 40 3.09 2.49 -15.72
CA ASP A 40 4.55 2.60 -15.68
C ASP A 40 5.23 1.39 -15.02
N GLY A 41 4.47 0.37 -14.63
CA GLY A 41 4.98 -0.83 -13.96
C GLY A 41 5.01 -0.74 -12.43
N SER A 42 4.72 0.42 -11.85
CA SER A 42 4.68 0.59 -10.39
C SER A 42 3.40 0.00 -9.78
N VAL A 43 3.37 -0.10 -8.44
CA VAL A 43 2.15 -0.27 -7.66
C VAL A 43 1.87 1.05 -6.93
N PHE A 44 0.60 1.44 -6.87
CA PHE A 44 0.14 2.60 -6.12
C PHE A 44 -0.87 2.16 -5.06
N ILE A 45 -0.74 2.72 -3.85
CA ILE A 45 -1.64 2.48 -2.73
C ILE A 45 -2.09 3.81 -2.15
N GLU A 46 -3.38 3.94 -1.89
CA GLU A 46 -3.90 4.89 -0.90
C GLU A 46 -4.21 4.10 0.37
N ALA A 47 -3.72 4.58 1.51
CA ALA A 47 -3.86 3.91 2.80
C ALA A 47 -4.28 4.89 3.88
N GLU A 48 -5.38 4.58 4.57
CA GLU A 48 -5.91 5.32 5.69
C GLU A 48 -5.94 4.48 6.96
N GLY A 49 -5.47 5.06 8.06
CA GLY A 49 -5.45 4.39 9.35
C GLY A 49 -4.74 5.20 10.42
N GLU A 50 -4.50 4.59 11.57
CA GLU A 50 -3.64 5.16 12.59
C GLU A 50 -2.19 5.22 12.09
N GLU A 51 -1.46 6.27 12.47
CA GLU A 51 -0.08 6.50 12.02
C GLU A 51 0.84 5.29 12.28
N ILE A 52 0.69 4.64 13.44
CA ILE A 52 1.49 3.47 13.80
C ILE A 52 1.22 2.28 12.88
N ASN A 53 -0.02 2.09 12.44
CA ASN A 53 -0.40 1.03 11.52
C ASN A 53 0.08 1.34 10.11
N LEU A 54 -0.06 2.60 9.67
CA LEU A 54 0.45 3.05 8.38
C LEU A 54 1.98 2.92 8.28
N ASN A 55 2.72 3.26 9.35
CA ASN A 55 4.18 3.10 9.36
C ASN A 55 4.60 1.63 9.27
N GLN A 56 3.89 0.73 9.96
CA GLN A 56 4.09 -0.72 9.80
C GLN A 56 3.77 -1.20 8.38
N TYR A 57 2.72 -0.65 7.78
CA TYR A 57 2.31 -0.97 6.42
C TYR A 57 3.32 -0.51 5.37
N VAL A 58 3.85 0.71 5.50
CA VAL A 58 4.93 1.25 4.68
C VAL A 58 6.19 0.38 4.81
N ASN A 59 6.57 0.02 6.04
CA ASN A 59 7.72 -0.87 6.25
C ASN A 59 7.53 -2.24 5.57
N TRP A 60 6.31 -2.80 5.62
CA TRP A 60 6.00 -4.00 4.86
C TRP A 60 6.10 -3.78 3.34
N CYS A 61 5.70 -2.61 2.83
CA CYS A 61 5.80 -2.27 1.40
C CYS A 61 7.24 -2.27 0.88
N HIS A 62 8.25 -1.99 1.72
CA HIS A 62 9.67 -2.10 1.35
C HIS A 62 10.11 -3.56 1.12
N LYS A 63 9.40 -4.54 1.66
CA LYS A 63 9.66 -5.97 1.45
C LYS A 63 8.73 -6.58 0.40
N GLY A 64 7.44 -6.28 0.50
CA GLY A 64 6.39 -6.84 -0.34
C GLY A 64 6.17 -8.36 -0.14
N PRO A 65 5.44 -9.02 -1.05
CA PRO A 65 5.25 -10.47 -1.04
C PRO A 65 6.54 -11.22 -1.43
N PRO A 66 6.63 -12.55 -1.17
CA PRO A 66 7.86 -13.34 -1.37
C PRO A 66 8.52 -13.24 -2.75
N TRP A 67 7.73 -12.98 -3.80
CA TRP A 67 8.22 -12.94 -5.17
C TRP A 67 8.50 -11.52 -5.67
N ALA A 68 8.24 -10.49 -4.85
CA ALA A 68 8.52 -9.12 -5.21
C ALA A 68 9.99 -8.76 -4.96
N THR A 69 10.47 -7.78 -5.71
CA THR A 69 11.73 -7.09 -5.42
C THR A 69 11.43 -5.61 -5.48
N VAL A 70 11.39 -4.96 -4.33
CA VAL A 70 11.08 -3.54 -4.21
C VAL A 70 12.38 -2.76 -4.27
N THR A 71 12.46 -1.81 -5.21
CA THR A 71 13.65 -0.97 -5.40
C THR A 71 13.48 0.41 -4.78
N ASP A 72 12.24 0.90 -4.69
CA ASP A 72 11.94 2.20 -4.08
C ASP A 72 10.50 2.23 -3.54
N VAL A 73 10.29 3.01 -2.48
CA VAL A 73 8.99 3.32 -1.90
C VAL A 73 8.95 4.81 -1.59
N LYS A 74 8.02 5.53 -2.23
CA LYS A 74 7.76 6.94 -1.98
C LYS A 74 6.44 7.09 -1.26
N VAL A 75 6.44 7.82 -0.15
CA VAL A 75 5.25 8.07 0.69
C VAL A 75 4.99 9.56 0.74
N ASN A 76 3.75 9.96 0.47
CA ASN A 76 3.28 11.33 0.67
C ASN A 76 2.03 11.30 1.55
N GLN A 77 1.90 12.30 2.43
CA GLN A 77 0.66 12.49 3.17
C GLN A 77 -0.34 13.27 2.31
N SER A 78 -1.59 12.81 2.33
CA SER A 78 -2.70 13.40 1.57
C SER A 78 -3.91 13.64 2.48
N PRO A 79 -4.93 14.38 2.01
CA PRO A 79 -6.17 14.55 2.77
C PRO A 79 -6.94 13.23 2.95
N VAL A 80 -7.58 13.07 4.11
CA VAL A 80 -8.42 11.89 4.39
C VAL A 80 -9.68 11.90 3.51
N MET A 81 -9.92 10.76 2.87
CA MET A 81 -10.99 10.42 1.93
C MET A 81 -12.09 9.54 2.55
N ASN A 82 -11.86 8.96 3.74
CA ASN A 82 -12.81 8.14 4.51
C ASN A 82 -13.21 6.83 3.81
N TYR A 83 -12.21 6.02 3.46
CA TYR A 83 -12.45 4.71 2.86
C TYR A 83 -13.17 3.75 3.83
N ARG A 84 -14.03 2.88 3.29
CA ARG A 84 -14.82 1.90 4.09
C ARG A 84 -14.25 0.49 4.13
N GLY A 85 -13.08 0.29 3.54
CA GLY A 85 -12.41 -0.99 3.41
C GLY A 85 -11.19 -0.85 2.52
N PHE A 86 -10.48 -1.96 2.28
CA PHE A 86 -9.31 -1.97 1.42
C PHE A 86 -9.59 -2.76 0.13
N LEU A 87 -9.58 -2.08 -1.02
CA LEU A 87 -9.96 -2.69 -2.30
C LEU A 87 -8.76 -2.92 -3.23
N ILE A 88 -8.87 -3.94 -4.09
CA ILE A 88 -7.94 -4.16 -5.19
C ILE A 88 -8.55 -3.56 -6.46
N LYS A 89 -7.79 -2.70 -7.15
CA LYS A 89 -8.12 -2.12 -8.45
C LYS A 89 -7.12 -2.57 -9.52
#